data_AF-A0A8J8E1A9-F1
#
_entry.id   AF-A0A8J8E1A9-F1
#
_cell.length_a   1.000
_cell.length_b   1.000
_cell.length_c   1.000
_cell.angle_alpha   90.00
_cell.angle_beta   90.00
_cell.angle_gamma   90.00
#
_symmetry.space_group_name_H-M   'P 1'
#
loop_
_entity.id
_entity.type
_entity.pdbx_description
1 polymer ?
#
loop_
_entity_poly.entity_id
_entity_poly.type
_entity_poly.pdbx_seq_one_letter_code
_entity_poly.pdbx_strand_id
1 'polypeptide(L)'
;NGSSYVELDTVSEKLARKLQLALLRFGILSHLRKRSRKGKVNEINGRMVIPKHDRWELKIYGENILRFAKEIGFEHPEKKEKLGKLVERIHLSKKDTNVDVVPSVGKIIKEIRKFYGMSIENLYGSRVGS
;
A
#
# COMPACT_ATOMS: atom_id res chain seq x y z
N ASN A 1 8.81 10.23 -14.24
CA ASN A 1 9.24 9.41 -13.09
C ASN A 1 8.49 9.86 -11.83
N GLY A 2 7.60 9.01 -11.31
CA GLY A 2 6.89 9.25 -10.06
C GLY A 2 6.83 7.95 -9.26
N SER A 3 6.78 8.06 -7.93
CA SER A 3 6.70 6.90 -7.03
C SER A 3 5.50 6.00 -7.37
N SER A 4 5.62 4.72 -7.02
CA SER A 4 4.55 3.71 -7.13
C SER A 4 3.75 3.56 -5.84
N TYR A 5 3.82 4.56 -4.95
CA TYR A 5 3.26 4.51 -3.61
C TYR A 5 2.82 5.90 -3.12
N VAL A 6 1.92 5.89 -2.15
CA VAL A 6 1.55 7.06 -1.32
C VAL A 6 2.33 6.96 -0.01
N GLU A 7 2.95 8.05 0.44
CA GLU A 7 3.79 8.07 1.65
C GLU A 7 3.45 9.27 2.55
N LEU A 8 3.49 9.04 3.86
CA LEU A 8 3.61 10.07 4.88
C LEU A 8 4.89 9.84 5.70
N ASP A 9 5.67 10.91 5.84
CA ASP A 9 6.82 10.97 6.74
C ASP A 9 6.50 11.80 7.98
N THR A 10 6.83 11.28 9.17
CA THR A 10 6.70 12.01 10.43
C THR A 10 7.76 11.61 11.44
N VAL A 11 8.08 12.50 12.38
CA VAL A 11 8.94 12.16 13.55
C VAL A 11 8.13 11.62 14.73
N SER A 12 6.79 11.73 14.68
CA SER A 12 5.89 11.28 15.74
C SER A 12 5.45 9.84 15.50
N GLU A 13 6.01 8.91 16.28
CA GLU A 13 5.59 7.51 16.26
C GLU A 13 4.09 7.36 16.56
N LYS A 14 3.60 8.11 17.56
CA LYS A 14 2.20 8.08 17.98
C LYS A 14 1.25 8.48 16.84
N LEU A 15 1.62 9.50 16.06
CA LEU A 15 0.84 9.90 14.88
C LEU A 15 0.88 8.80 13.81
N ALA A 16 2.06 8.29 13.49
CA ALA A 16 2.22 7.29 12.44
C ALA A 16 1.41 6.01 12.74
N ARG A 17 1.46 5.51 13.98
CA ARG A 17 0.68 4.33 14.41
C ARG A 17 -0.82 4.59 14.41
N LYS A 18 -1.27 5.75 14.90
CA LYS A 18 -2.69 6.11 14.87
C LYS A 18 -3.22 6.23 13.44
N LEU A 19 -2.42 6.79 12.54
CA LEU A 19 -2.81 6.90 11.13
C LEU A 19 -2.85 5.54 10.45
N GLN A 20 -1.92 4.64 10.75
CA GLN A 20 -1.98 3.25 10.27
C GLN A 20 -3.29 2.57 10.68
N LEU A 21 -3.71 2.73 11.94
CA LEU A 21 -4.99 2.21 12.44
C LEU A 21 -6.20 2.90 11.78
N ALA A 22 -6.12 4.20 11.52
CA ALA A 22 -7.19 4.92 10.82
C ALA A 22 -7.36 4.42 9.39
N LEU A 23 -6.26 4.26 8.64
CA LEU A 23 -6.27 3.69 7.30
C LEU A 23 -6.84 2.27 7.28
N LEU A 24 -6.52 1.46 8.29
CA LEU A 24 -7.06 0.11 8.41
C LEU A 24 -8.61 0.09 8.51
N ARG A 25 -9.23 1.11 9.12
CA ARG A 25 -10.71 1.22 9.20
C ARG A 25 -11.37 1.45 7.84
N PHE A 26 -10.63 1.99 6.87
CA PHE A 26 -11.05 2.09 5.47
C PHE A 26 -10.65 0.85 4.64
N GLY A 27 -10.14 -0.20 5.30
CA GLY A 27 -9.62 -1.39 4.62
C GLY A 27 -8.34 -1.11 3.83
N ILE A 28 -7.57 -0.08 4.18
CA ILE A 28 -6.32 0.29 3.50
C ILE A 28 -5.14 -0.22 4.33
N LEU A 29 -4.49 -1.27 3.85
CA LEU A 29 -3.26 -1.80 4.46
C LEU A 29 -2.08 -0.88 4.13
N SER A 30 -1.40 -0.43 5.18
CA SER A 30 -0.25 0.46 5.09
C SER A 30 0.95 -0.08 5.87
N HIS A 31 2.14 0.19 5.35
CA HIS A 31 3.41 -0.33 5.84
C HIS A 31 4.13 0.76 6.61
N LEU A 32 4.33 0.54 7.90
CA LEU A 32 5.04 1.47 8.78
C LEU A 32 6.49 1.03 8.96
N ARG A 33 7.43 1.91 8.64
CA ARG A 33 8.87 1.68 8.82
C ARG A 33 9.51 2.80 9.65
N LYS A 34 10.38 2.44 10.58
CA LYS A 34 11.29 3.39 11.24
C LYS A 34 12.59 3.51 10.43
N ARG A 35 13.03 4.74 10.14
CA ARG A 35 14.34 5.05 9.55
C ARG A 35 15.22 5.77 10.57
N SER A 36 16.30 5.10 10.97
CA SER A 36 17.33 5.69 11.83
C SER A 36 18.10 6.77 11.05
N ARG A 37 17.76 8.01 11.33
CA ARG A 37 18.31 9.21 10.66
C ARG A 37 18.94 10.19 11.65
N LYS A 38 18.64 10.06 12.94
CA LYS A 38 19.21 10.93 13.97
C LYS A 38 20.74 10.92 13.91
N GLY A 39 21.34 12.11 13.90
CA GLY A 39 22.80 12.28 13.93
C GLY A 39 23.53 11.92 12.64
N LYS A 40 22.84 11.43 11.60
CA LYS A 40 23.46 11.15 10.30
C LYS A 40 23.62 12.45 9.54
N VAL A 41 24.86 12.83 9.29
CA VAL A 41 25.19 14.00 8.46
C VAL A 41 24.83 13.69 7.02
N ASN A 42 23.98 14.53 6.43
CA ASN A 42 23.64 14.45 5.01
C ASN A 42 23.92 15.81 4.38
N GLU A 43 24.46 15.81 3.16
CA GLU A 43 24.54 17.00 2.35
C GLU A 43 23.30 17.11 1.46
N ILE A 44 22.60 18.24 1.54
CA ILE A 44 21.42 18.53 0.71
C ILE A 44 21.64 19.90 0.09
N ASN A 45 21.78 19.96 -1.23
CA ASN A 45 22.02 21.19 -1.99
C ASN A 45 23.20 22.02 -1.44
N GLY A 46 24.34 21.37 -1.14
CA GLY A 46 25.52 22.04 -0.59
C GLY A 46 25.45 22.40 0.89
N ARG A 47 24.37 22.02 1.59
CA ARG A 47 24.18 22.30 3.03
C ARG A 47 24.23 21.03 3.85
N MET A 48 24.97 21.09 4.95
CA MET A 48 25.03 20.01 5.93
C MET A 48 23.77 20.01 6.79
N VAL A 49 23.02 18.90 6.72
CA VAL A 49 21.79 18.69 7.48
C VAL A 49 21.98 17.50 8.40
N ILE A 50 21.79 17.76 9.69
CA ILE A 50 21.87 16.73 10.74
C ILE A 50 20.48 16.56 11.35
N PRO A 51 19.78 15.45 11.07
CA PRO A 51 18.46 15.21 11.63
C PRO A 51 18.53 15.03 13.15
N LYS A 52 17.63 15.70 13.87
CA LYS A 52 17.51 15.60 15.34
C LYS A 52 16.77 14.35 15.81
N HIS A 53 15.94 13.76 14.94
CA HIS A 53 15.05 12.65 15.26
C HIS A 53 15.10 11.57 14.20
N ASP A 54 14.74 10.36 14.59
CA ASP A 54 14.39 9.30 13.65
C ASP A 54 13.08 9.62 12.94
N ARG A 55 12.91 9.02 11.77
CA ARG A 55 11.74 9.23 10.91
C ARG A 55 10.89 7.96 10.86
N TRP A 56 9.58 8.14 10.86
CA TRP A 56 8.58 7.11 10.61
C TRP A 56 7.96 7.34 9.24
N GLU A 57 7.95 6.30 8.42
CA GLU A 57 7.46 6.33 7.04
C GLU A 57 6.28 5.38 6.93
N LEU A 58 5.12 5.91 6.58
CA LEU A 58 3.90 5.15 6.38
C LEU A 58 3.60 5.09 4.89
N LYS A 59 3.63 3.88 4.30
CA LYS A 59 3.49 3.68 2.85
C LYS A 59 2.28 2.84 2.48
N ILE A 60 1.61 3.24 1.41
CA ILE A 60 0.52 2.50 0.79
C ILE A 60 0.97 2.08 -0.60
N TYR A 61 0.80 0.79 -0.92
CA TYR A 61 1.24 0.16 -2.17
C TYR A 61 0.10 -0.56 -2.88
N GLY A 62 0.26 -0.78 -4.19
CA GLY A 62 -0.58 -1.68 -4.97
C GLY A 62 -2.07 -1.33 -4.89
N GLU A 63 -2.91 -2.36 -4.76
CA GLU A 63 -4.38 -2.21 -4.71
C GLU A 63 -4.88 -1.33 -3.55
N ASN A 64 -4.12 -1.23 -2.45
CA ASN A 64 -4.48 -0.34 -1.34
C ASN A 64 -4.48 1.13 -1.77
N ILE A 65 -3.76 1.49 -2.83
CA ILE A 65 -3.81 2.83 -3.43
C ILE A 65 -5.14 3.08 -4.14
N LEU A 66 -5.72 2.05 -4.78
CA LEU A 66 -7.06 2.16 -5.39
C LEU A 66 -8.11 2.45 -4.31
N ARG A 67 -8.03 1.75 -3.17
CA ARG A 67 -8.88 2.01 -1.99
C ARG A 67 -8.64 3.41 -1.43
N PHE A 68 -7.39 3.83 -1.29
CA PHE A 68 -7.06 5.18 -0.84
C PHE A 68 -7.66 6.25 -1.76
N ALA A 69 -7.54 6.09 -3.08
CA ALA A 69 -8.07 7.05 -4.05
C ALA A 69 -9.60 7.16 -4.00
N LYS A 70 -10.28 6.03 -3.74
CA LYS A 70 -11.74 5.96 -3.63
C LYS A 70 -12.27 6.53 -2.31
N GLU A 71 -11.68 6.13 -1.18
CA GLU A 71 -12.25 6.39 0.15
C GLU A 71 -11.73 7.70 0.79
N ILE A 72 -10.54 8.18 0.39
CA ILE A 72 -9.89 9.34 1.02
C ILE A 72 -9.43 10.37 -0.03
N GLY A 73 -8.58 9.95 -0.97
CA GLY A 73 -8.04 10.81 -2.02
C GLY A 73 -7.16 11.95 -1.52
N PHE A 74 -6.95 12.94 -2.39
CA PHE A 74 -6.26 14.19 -2.05
C PHE A 74 -7.10 15.39 -2.47
N GLU A 75 -7.15 16.40 -1.60
CA GLU A 75 -7.79 17.69 -1.90
C GLU A 75 -6.88 18.58 -2.76
N HIS A 76 -5.56 18.54 -2.54
CA HIS A 76 -4.61 19.36 -3.29
C HIS A 76 -4.59 18.97 -4.78
N PRO A 77 -4.82 19.90 -5.73
CA PRO A 77 -4.99 19.58 -7.15
C PRO A 77 -3.83 18.75 -7.74
N GLU A 78 -2.60 19.17 -7.49
CA GLU A 78 -1.41 18.48 -8.02
C GLU A 78 -1.28 17.04 -7.46
N LYS A 79 -1.64 16.83 -6.19
CA LYS A 79 -1.56 15.50 -5.57
C LYS A 79 -2.68 14.60 -6.10
N LYS A 80 -3.87 15.17 -6.28
CA LYS A 80 -5.02 14.49 -6.88
C LYS A 80 -4.71 14.02 -8.30
N GLU A 81 -4.10 14.88 -9.12
CA GLU A 81 -3.67 14.52 -10.48
C GLU A 81 -2.61 13.41 -10.46
N LYS A 82 -1.59 13.52 -9.62
CA LYS A 82 -0.56 12.48 -9.45
C LYS A 82 -1.13 11.15 -8.99
N LEU A 83 -2.13 11.18 -8.10
CA LEU A 83 -2.84 9.98 -7.65
C LEU A 83 -3.65 9.35 -8.77
N GLY A 84 -4.34 10.15 -9.59
CA GLY A 84 -5.06 9.66 -10.79
C GLY A 84 -4.13 8.91 -11.76
N LYS A 85 -3.00 9.52 -12.12
CA LYS A 85 -1.97 8.87 -12.96
C LYS A 85 -1.41 7.60 -12.34
N LEU A 86 -1.32 7.53 -11.01
CA LEU A 86 -0.87 6.32 -10.32
C LEU A 86 -1.93 5.22 -10.36
N VAL A 87 -3.21 5.57 -10.17
CA VAL A 87 -4.35 4.66 -10.28
C VAL A 87 -4.44 4.07 -11.69
N GLU A 88 -4.30 4.88 -12.74
CA GLU A 88 -4.27 4.40 -14.13
C GLU A 88 -3.13 3.39 -14.36
N ARG A 89 -1.92 3.70 -13.89
CA ARG A 89 -0.78 2.78 -14.01
C ARG A 89 -1.03 1.45 -13.29
N ILE A 90 -1.68 1.46 -12.14
CA ILE A 90 -2.00 0.24 -11.39
C ILE A 90 -3.00 -0.62 -12.17
N HIS A 91 -4.07 -0.02 -12.71
CA HIS A 91 -5.05 -0.74 -13.54
C HIS A 91 -4.41 -1.37 -14.78
N LEU A 92 -3.43 -0.71 -15.38
CA LEU A 92 -2.68 -1.24 -16.53
C LEU A 92 -1.68 -2.33 -16.12
N SER A 93 -1.20 -2.34 -14.87
CA SER A 93 -0.26 -3.34 -14.40
C SER A 93 -0.98 -4.62 -13.97
N LYS A 94 -0.80 -5.71 -14.71
CA LYS A 94 -1.33 -7.06 -14.38
C LYS A 94 -0.57 -7.77 -13.24
N LYS A 95 0.05 -7.02 -12.32
CA LYS A 95 0.92 -7.62 -11.30
C LYS A 95 0.15 -7.83 -10.00
N ASP A 96 -0.20 -9.08 -9.71
CA ASP A 96 -0.53 -9.51 -8.36
C ASP A 96 0.70 -9.33 -7.49
N THR A 97 0.63 -8.47 -6.49
CA THR A 97 1.79 -8.17 -5.63
C THR A 97 2.14 -9.31 -4.67
N ASN A 98 1.39 -10.42 -4.66
CA ASN A 98 1.61 -11.67 -3.91
C ASN A 98 2.30 -11.50 -2.53
N VAL A 99 1.94 -10.45 -1.79
CA VAL A 99 2.59 -10.11 -0.50
C VAL A 99 1.96 -10.93 0.63
N ASP A 100 0.65 -11.18 0.54
CA ASP A 100 -0.16 -11.75 1.62
C ASP A 100 -0.61 -13.19 1.27
N VAL A 101 0.35 -14.11 1.19
CA VAL A 101 0.03 -15.55 1.04
C VAL A 101 -0.37 -16.11 2.39
N VAL A 102 -1.64 -16.50 2.55
CA VAL A 102 -2.12 -17.22 3.74
C VAL A 102 -1.81 -18.71 3.56
N PRO A 103 -0.90 -19.31 4.35
CA PRO A 103 -0.58 -20.72 4.23
C PRO A 103 -1.81 -21.60 4.45
N SER A 104 -1.88 -22.72 3.73
CA SER A 104 -2.93 -23.75 3.89
C SER A 104 -4.38 -23.32 3.57
N VAL A 105 -4.63 -22.06 3.21
CA VAL A 105 -5.97 -21.56 2.87
C VAL A 105 -6.59 -22.27 1.65
N GLY A 106 -5.75 -22.74 0.72
CA GLY A 106 -6.20 -23.41 -0.50
C GLY A 106 -7.04 -24.66 -0.24
N LYS A 107 -6.77 -25.41 0.84
CA LYS A 107 -7.58 -26.58 1.21
C LYS A 107 -8.98 -26.16 1.66
N ILE A 108 -9.06 -25.16 2.52
CA ILE A 108 -10.31 -24.60 3.04
C ILE A 108 -11.16 -24.04 1.89
N ILE A 109 -10.56 -23.25 1.00
CA ILE A 109 -11.26 -22.71 -0.19
C ILE A 109 -11.79 -23.84 -1.08
N LYS A 110 -11.02 -24.92 -1.27
CA LYS A 110 -11.44 -26.08 -2.06
C LYS A 110 -12.64 -26.80 -1.44
N GLU A 111 -12.67 -26.94 -0.11
CA GLU A 111 -13.79 -27.55 0.62
C GLU A 111 -15.07 -26.69 0.49
N ILE A 112 -14.96 -25.39 0.74
CA ILE A 112 -16.08 -24.43 0.58
C ILE A 112 -16.61 -24.47 -0.86
N ARG A 113 -15.71 -24.44 -1.85
CA ARG A 113 -16.07 -24.50 -3.27
C ARG A 113 -16.88 -25.75 -3.62
N LYS A 114 -16.47 -26.91 -3.10
CA LYS A 114 -17.18 -28.18 -3.29
C LYS A 114 -18.54 -28.18 -2.59
N PHE A 115 -18.61 -27.67 -1.36
CA PHE A 115 -19.84 -27.61 -0.58
C PHE A 115 -20.94 -26.80 -1.30
N TYR A 116 -20.59 -25.66 -1.91
CA TYR A 116 -21.52 -24.82 -2.67
C TYR A 116 -21.65 -25.20 -4.15
N GLY A 117 -21.04 -26.29 -4.63
CA GLY A 117 -21.14 -26.71 -6.03
C GLY A 117 -20.51 -25.74 -7.05
N MET A 118 -19.56 -24.91 -6.64
CA MET A 118 -18.95 -23.89 -7.50
C MET A 118 -17.81 -24.48 -8.35
N SER A 119 -17.77 -24.20 -9.65
CA SER A 119 -16.62 -24.53 -10.52
C SER A 119 -15.48 -23.52 -10.32
N ILE A 120 -14.25 -23.87 -10.72
CA ILE A 120 -13.13 -22.91 -10.73
C ILE A 120 -13.44 -21.74 -11.67
N GLU A 121 -14.04 -22.02 -12.82
CA GLU A 121 -14.45 -21.01 -13.80
C GLU A 121 -15.49 -20.04 -13.24
N ASN A 122 -16.46 -20.51 -12.46
CA ASN A 122 -17.44 -19.64 -11.83
C ASN A 122 -16.80 -18.68 -10.82
N LEU A 123 -15.69 -19.08 -10.18
CA LEU A 123 -15.08 -18.33 -9.09
C LEU A 123 -13.97 -17.38 -9.54
N TYR A 124 -13.18 -17.79 -10.53
CA TYR A 124 -11.98 -17.08 -10.97
C TYR A 124 -12.02 -16.66 -12.45
N GLY A 125 -13.06 -17.05 -13.19
CA GLY A 125 -13.13 -16.90 -14.64
C GLY A 125 -12.27 -17.94 -15.38
N SER A 126 -12.44 -18.01 -16.71
CA SER A 126 -11.80 -18.98 -17.61
C SER A 126 -10.29 -18.80 -17.82
N ARG A 127 -9.61 -17.95 -17.03
CA ARG A 127 -8.18 -17.66 -17.18
C ARG A 127 -7.28 -18.24 -16.09
N VAL A 128 -7.83 -19.00 -15.14
CA VAL A 128 -7.04 -19.61 -14.07
C VAL A 128 -6.87 -21.10 -14.37
N GLY A 129 -5.87 -21.40 -15.21
CA GLY A 129 -5.56 -22.78 -15.59
C GLY A 129 -4.60 -22.89 -16.79
N SER A 130 -3.33 -22.58 -16.58
CA SER A 130 -2.18 -23.17 -17.29
C SER A 130 -1.00 -23.18 -16.35
#